data_AF-A0A2M6GGP0-F1
#
_entry.id   AF-A0A2M6GGP0-F1
#
_cell.length_a   1.000
_cell.length_b   1.000
_cell.length_c   1.000
_cell.angle_alpha   90.00
_cell.angle_beta   90.00
_cell.angle_gamma   90.00
#
_symmetry.space_group_name_H-M   'P 1'
#
loop_
_entity.id
_entity.type
_entity.pdbx_description
1 polymer ?
#
loop_
_entity_poly.entity_id
_entity_poly.type
_entity_poly.pdbx_seq_one_letter_code
_entity_poly.pdbx_strand_id
1 'polypeptide(L)' 'MSYLDLNDIPEKEIFPGFTARIINTHNLTLVYVRVKAGTLLPEHAHPQEQVTNLLQGQLELTVGEETF' A
#
# COMPACT_ATOMS: atom_id res chain seq x y z
N MET A 1 23.24 10.03 5.00
CA MET A 1 21.92 9.57 4.50
C MET A 1 22.18 8.40 3.57
N SER A 2 21.60 7.23 3.85
CA SER A 2 21.65 6.08 2.96
C SER A 2 20.47 6.12 2.00
N TYR A 3 20.73 5.94 0.70
CA TYR A 3 19.68 5.73 -0.28
C TYR A 3 19.29 4.25 -0.31
N LEU A 4 18.02 3.96 -0.56
CA LEU A 4 17.52 2.61 -0.80
C LEU A 4 17.04 2.54 -2.24
N ASP A 5 17.51 1.54 -3.01
CA ASP A 5 16.87 1.17 -4.26
C ASP A 5 15.65 0.30 -3.94
N LEU A 6 14.48 0.69 -4.44
CA LEU A 6 13.25 -0.05 -4.21
C LEU A 6 13.36 -1.48 -4.76
N ASN A 7 14.13 -1.70 -5.83
CA ASN A 7 14.35 -3.01 -6.44
C ASN A 7 15.07 -4.01 -5.52
N ASP A 8 15.84 -3.51 -4.56
CA ASP A 8 16.55 -4.33 -3.57
C ASP A 8 15.66 -4.76 -2.39
N ILE A 9 14.49 -4.14 -2.22
CA ILE A 9 13.56 -4.47 -1.12
C ILE A 9 12.69 -5.67 -1.51
N PRO A 10 12.75 -6.81 -0.79
CA PRO A 10 12.01 -8.00 -1.18
C PRO A 10 10.50 -7.75 -1.20
N GLU A 11 9.85 -8.32 -2.20
CA GLU A 11 8.39 -8.33 -2.29
C GLU A 11 7.80 -9.43 -1.43
N LYS A 12 6.65 -9.12 -0.83
CA LYS A 12 5.86 -10.07 -0.06
C LYS A 12 4.39 -9.91 -0.38
N GLU A 13 3.67 -11.01 -0.51
CA GLU A 13 2.21 -10.99 -0.52
C GLU A 13 1.70 -10.69 0.90
N ILE A 14 1.03 -9.56 1.07
CA ILE A 14 0.53 -9.07 2.37
C ILE A 14 -0.95 -9.37 2.58
N PHE A 15 -1.67 -9.57 1.48
CA PHE A 15 -3.07 -9.96 1.41
C PHE A 15 -3.29 -10.65 0.05
N PRO A 16 -4.23 -11.59 -0.11
CA PRO A 16 -4.46 -12.26 -1.39
C PRO A 16 -4.58 -11.29 -2.57
N GLY A 17 -3.61 -11.33 -3.49
CA GLY A 17 -3.56 -10.43 -4.65
C GLY A 17 -2.93 -9.05 -4.43
N PHE A 18 -2.37 -8.80 -3.24
CA PHE A 18 -1.65 -7.57 -2.88
C PHE A 18 -0.20 -7.93 -2.56
N THR A 19 0.71 -7.61 -3.48
CA THR A 19 2.15 -7.81 -3.31
C THR A 19 2.80 -6.47 -3.02
N ALA A 20 3.58 -6.37 -1.94
CA ALA A 20 4.14 -5.11 -1.48
C ALA A 20 5.64 -5.18 -1.18
N ARG A 21 6.30 -4.04 -1.35
CA ARG A 21 7.61 -3.73 -0.76
C ARG A 21 7.38 -2.77 0.40
N ILE A 22 7.92 -3.10 1.57
CA ILE A 22 7.68 -2.36 2.82
C ILE A 22 8.99 -1.79 3.34
N ILE A 23 9.01 -0.49 3.61
CA ILE A 23 10.14 0.22 4.19
C ILE A 23 9.67 0.85 5.49
N ASN A 24 10.28 0.48 6.60
CA ASN A 24 10.02 1.08 7.91
C ASN A 24 11.14 2.07 8.24
N THR A 25 10.75 3.27 8.62
CA THR A 25 11.63 4.27 9.23
C THR A 25 11.26 4.41 10.71
N HIS A 26 11.82 5.41 11.39
CA HIS A 26 11.47 5.66 12.79
C HIS A 26 9.98 6.03 12.98
N ASN A 27 9.42 6.83 12.06
CA ASN A 27 8.08 7.43 12.22
C ASN A 27 7.14 7.19 11.03
N LEU A 28 7.63 6.57 9.95
CA LEU A 28 6.87 6.36 8.72
C LEU A 28 7.10 4.96 8.18
N THR A 29 6.02 4.30 7.75
CA THR A 29 6.07 3.09 6.93
C THR A 29 5.65 3.47 5.51
N LEU A 30 6.52 3.21 4.54
CA LEU A 30 6.18 3.32 3.13
C LEU A 30 5.85 1.92 2.59
N VAL A 31 4.69 1.80 1.94
CA VAL A 31 4.23 0.55 1.36
C VAL A 31 4.00 0.76 -0.14
N TYR A 32 4.87 0.18 -0.96
CA TYR A 32 4.69 0.16 -2.42
C TYR A 32 3.95 -1.12 -2.77
N VAL A 33 2.65 -0.99 -3.03
CA VAL A 33 1.76 -2.13 -3.29
C VAL A 33 1.41 -2.24 -4.76
N ARG A 34 1.49 -3.46 -5.29
CA ARG A 34 0.88 -3.87 -6.55
C ARG A 34 -0.35 -4.70 -6.26
N VAL A 35 -1.48 -4.25 -6.80
CA VAL A 35 -2.79 -4.85 -6.62
C VAL A 35 -3.18 -5.56 -7.91
N LYS A 36 -3.57 -6.83 -7.81
CA LYS A 36 -4.08 -7.60 -8.95
C LYS A 36 -5.46 -7.08 -9.35
N ALA A 37 -5.72 -6.91 -10.65
CA ALA A 37 -7.02 -6.46 -11.12
C ALA A 37 -8.16 -7.38 -10.64
N GLY A 38 -9.27 -6.77 -10.20
CA GLY A 38 -10.45 -7.47 -9.71
C GLY A 38 -10.35 -8.00 -8.27
N THR A 39 -9.29 -7.67 -7.52
CA THR A 39 -9.19 -8.02 -6.10
C THR A 39 -9.79 -6.92 -5.23
N LEU A 40 -10.43 -7.33 -4.13
CA LEU A 40 -11.04 -6.43 -3.16
C LEU A 40 -10.26 -6.48 -1.85
N LEU A 41 -9.96 -5.31 -1.29
CA LEU A 41 -9.45 -5.17 0.06
C LEU A 41 -10.65 -4.94 0.99
N PRO A 42 -10.90 -5.80 2.00
CA PRO A 42 -11.99 -5.60 2.94
C PRO A 42 -11.82 -4.28 3.71
N GLU A 43 -12.94 -3.71 4.15
CA GLU A 43 -12.94 -2.56 5.05
C GLU A 43 -12.18 -2.89 6.35
N HIS A 44 -11.31 -1.99 6.77
CA HIS A 44 -10.50 -2.12 7.97
C HIS A 44 -10.09 -0.74 8.49
N ALA A 45 -9.61 -0.69 9.73
CA ALA A 45 -9.15 0.53 10.36
C ALA A 45 -7.96 0.26 11.28
N HIS A 46 -7.07 1.25 11.38
CA HIS A 46 -5.91 1.24 12.25
C HIS A 46 -5.74 2.62 12.91
N PRO A 47 -5.11 2.72 14.09
CA PRO A 47 -4.88 4.00 14.75
C PRO A 47 -3.83 4.87 14.02
N GLN A 48 -3.03 4.30 13.14
CA GLN A 48 -2.05 5.02 12.34
C GLN A 48 -2.74 5.79 11.20
N GLU A 49 -2.31 7.03 10.96
CA GLU A 49 -2.70 7.80 9.79
C GLU A 49 -2.20 7.12 8.50
N GLN A 50 -3.05 7.08 7.47
CA GLN A 50 -2.72 6.49 6.17
C GLN A 50 -2.98 7.49 5.04
N VAL A 51 -2.01 7.58 4.12
CA VAL A 51 -2.13 8.33 2.87
C VAL A 51 -1.92 7.38 1.70
N THR A 52 -2.86 7.37 0.76
CA THR A 52 -2.81 6.53 -0.45
C THR A 52 -2.48 7.40 -1.66
N ASN A 53 -1.50 6.97 -2.44
CA ASN A 53 -1.18 7.58 -3.74
C ASN A 53 -1.32 6.52 -4.84
N LEU A 54 -2.14 6.81 -5.85
CA LEU A 54 -2.25 5.95 -7.03
C LEU A 54 -1.09 6.28 -7.99
N LEU A 55 -0.13 5.37 -8.11
CA LEU A 55 1.02 5.56 -9.01
C LEU A 55 0.70 5.15 -10.45
N GLN A 56 -0.12 4.12 -10.65
CA GLN A 56 -0.51 3.60 -11.96
C GLN A 56 -1.81 2.78 -11.87
N GLY A 57 -2.65 2.85 -12.90
CA GLY A 57 -3.87 2.04 -13.02
C GLY A 57 -5.12 2.79 -12.57
N GLN A 58 -6.08 2.04 -12.02
CA GLN A 58 -7.32 2.57 -11.45
C GLN A 58 -7.60 1.85 -10.13
N LEU A 59 -8.03 2.61 -9.13
CA LEU A 59 -8.40 2.13 -7.81
C LEU A 59 -9.70 2.84 -7.43
N GLU A 60 -10.73 2.06 -7.10
CA GLU A 60 -11.91 2.58 -6.38
C GLU A 60 -11.59 2.52 -4.89
N LEU A 61 -11.63 3.66 -4.21
CA LEU A 61 -11.22 3.78 -2.80
C LEU A 61 -12.37 4.36 -1.97
N THR A 62 -12.80 3.61 -0.95
CA THR A 62 -13.78 4.10 0.03
C THR A 62 -13.07 4.50 1.32
N VAL A 63 -13.36 5.70 1.83
CA VAL A 63 -12.89 6.20 3.13
C VAL A 63 -14.10 6.72 3.92
N GLY A 64 -14.49 6.00 4.97
CA GLY A 64 -15.74 6.28 5.67
C GLY A 64 -16.93 6.08 4.74
N GLU A 65 -17.75 7.11 4.55
CA GLU A 65 -18.94 7.06 3.70
C GLU A 65 -18.68 7.55 2.26
N GLU A 66 -17.47 8.02 1.96
CA GLU A 66 -17.11 8.58 0.65
C GLU A 66 -16.34 7.57 -0.21
N THR A 67 -16.65 7.51 -1.50
CA THR A 67 -15.95 6.66 -2.49
C THR A 67 -15.40 7.51 -3.63
N PHE A 68 -14.15 7.22 -4.00
CA PHE A 68 -13.34 7.92 -5.00
C PHE A 68 -12.97 6.99 -6.16
#